data_AF-A0A1I8A2Q6-F1
#
_entry.id   AF-A0A1I8A2Q6-F1
#
_cell.length_a   1.000
_cell.length_b   1.000
_cell.length_c   1.000
_cell.angle_alpha   90.00
_cell.angle_beta   90.00
_cell.angle_gamma   90.00
#
_symmetry.space_group_name_H-M   'P 1'
#
loop_
_entity.id
_entity.type
_entity.pdbx_description
1 polymer ?
#
loop_
_entity_poly.entity_id
_entity_poly.type
_entity_poly.pdbx_seq_one_letter_code
_entity_poly.pdbx_strand_id
1 'polypeptide(L)'
;MLVNCSDSRIAVKVRCSDNNVYRVNPVYTFVEAGQCSSLVVTRLPGPPKMDKLVLHYVPCSEKDHQIKEIFKPGLAPEVLKLPLACCNPEDVPSVRGSLPTVHNITPPST
;
A
#
# COMPACT_ATOMS: atom_id res chain seq x y z
N MET A 1 -2.34 7.15 -4.17
CA MET A 1 -1.69 8.47 -4.10
C MET A 1 -1.09 8.63 -2.71
N LEU A 2 0.12 9.13 -2.60
CA LEU A 2 0.76 9.43 -1.32
C LEU A 2 0.51 10.91 -1.01
N VAL A 3 -0.06 11.22 0.15
CA VAL A 3 -0.42 12.60 0.54
C VAL A 3 0.32 12.97 1.81
N ASN A 4 1.01 14.10 1.79
CA ASN A 4 1.65 14.65 2.98
C ASN A 4 0.69 15.63 3.66
N CYS A 5 0.08 15.19 4.76
CA CYS A 5 -0.83 16.01 5.57
C CYS A 5 -0.11 16.81 6.66
N SER A 6 1.23 16.79 6.70
CA SER A 6 2.02 17.54 7.69
C SER A 6 2.43 18.91 7.17
N ASP A 7 2.87 19.77 8.09
CA ASP A 7 3.37 21.12 7.81
C ASP A 7 4.85 21.14 7.39
N SER A 8 5.47 19.97 7.25
CA SER A 8 6.89 19.82 6.93
C SER A 8 7.08 18.95 5.70
N ARG A 9 8.18 19.18 4.97
CA ARG A 9 8.59 18.30 3.87
C ARG A 9 8.94 16.92 4.43
N ILE A 10 8.50 15.86 3.74
CA ILE A 10 8.83 14.48 4.12
C ILE A 10 9.64 13.79 3.03
N ALA A 11 10.66 13.03 3.45
CA ALA A 11 11.38 12.09 2.61
C ALA A 11 10.78 10.70 2.78
N VAL A 12 10.51 10.01 1.67
CA VAL A 12 9.82 8.73 1.67
C VAL A 12 10.65 7.71 0.91
N LYS A 13 10.81 6.53 1.51
CA LYS A 13 11.46 5.35 0.95
C LYS A 13 10.49 4.18 0.94
N VAL A 14 10.19 3.68 -0.24
CA VAL A 14 9.26 2.57 -0.44
C VAL A 14 10.04 1.27 -0.56
N ARG A 15 9.55 0.23 0.12
CA ARG A 15 10.07 -1.13 0.08
C ARG A 15 8.91 -2.10 -0.15
N CYS A 16 9.13 -3.15 -0.91
CA CYS A 16 8.19 -4.25 -1.06
C CYS A 16 8.79 -5.53 -0.46
N SER A 17 7.96 -6.46 -0.01
CA SER A 17 8.42 -7.79 0.43
C SER A 17 8.94 -8.66 -0.70
N ASP A 18 8.47 -8.44 -1.93
CA ASP A 18 8.82 -9.27 -3.07
C ASP A 18 9.06 -8.42 -4.33
N ASN A 19 10.33 -8.09 -4.54
CA ASN A 19 10.76 -7.31 -5.70
C ASN A 19 10.85 -8.15 -6.98
N ASN A 20 10.60 -9.46 -6.96
CA ASN A 20 10.60 -10.25 -8.20
C ASN A 20 9.26 -10.10 -8.92
N VAL A 21 8.17 -10.02 -8.16
CA VAL A 21 6.80 -9.94 -8.68
C VAL A 21 6.20 -8.54 -8.58
N TYR A 22 6.81 -7.60 -7.86
CA TYR A 22 6.39 -6.20 -7.87
C TYR A 22 7.47 -5.26 -8.41
N ARG A 23 7.03 -4.22 -9.12
CA ARG A 23 7.84 -3.05 -9.49
C ARG A 23 7.20 -1.81 -8.87
N VAL A 24 8.00 -0.99 -8.22
CA VAL A 24 7.53 0.22 -7.53
C VAL A 24 8.27 1.43 -8.08
N ASN A 25 7.52 2.47 -8.43
CA ASN A 25 8.08 3.73 -8.93
C ASN A 25 7.28 4.93 -8.41
N PRO A 26 7.91 5.93 -7.75
CA PRO A 26 9.32 5.98 -7.35
C PRO A 26 9.62 5.21 -6.05
N VAL A 27 10.86 4.71 -5.92
CA VAL A 27 11.33 4.04 -4.68
C VAL A 27 11.72 5.07 -3.61
N TYR A 28 12.22 6.22 -4.04
CA TYR A 28 12.59 7.35 -3.19
C TYR A 28 11.90 8.59 -3.72
N THR A 29 11.23 9.34 -2.86
CA THR A 29 10.58 10.57 -3.25
C THR A 29 10.53 11.55 -2.09
N PHE A 30 10.51 12.84 -2.42
CA PHE A 30 10.17 13.91 -1.49
C PHE A 30 8.72 14.30 -1.71
N VAL A 31 8.03 14.61 -0.63
CA VAL A 31 6.67 15.17 -0.69
C VAL A 31 6.66 16.44 0.17
N GLU A 32 6.45 17.58 -0.47
CA GLU A 32 6.36 18.88 0.21
C GLU A 32 5.12 18.93 1.14
N ALA A 33 5.10 19.88 2.07
CA ALA A 33 3.97 20.07 2.97
C ALA A 33 2.67 20.34 2.20
N GLY A 34 1.60 19.63 2.54
CA GLY A 34 0.30 19.73 1.87
C GLY A 34 0.27 19.21 0.41
N GLN A 35 1.36 18.66 -0.11
CA GLN A 35 1.43 18.13 -1.48
C GLN A 35 1.20 16.63 -1.51
N CYS A 36 1.01 16.12 -2.73
CA CYS A 36 0.86 14.69 -2.98
C CYS A 36 1.83 14.21 -4.07
N SER A 37 2.15 12.92 -4.03
CA SER A 37 3.05 12.26 -4.97
C SER A 37 2.40 10.98 -5.49
N SER A 38 2.54 10.71 -6.78
CA SER A 38 2.03 9.49 -7.39
C SER A 38 3.00 8.34 -7.12
N LEU A 39 2.48 7.23 -6.58
CA LEU A 39 3.21 5.99 -6.37
C LEU A 39 2.56 4.91 -7.21
N VAL A 40 3.32 4.37 -8.16
CA VAL A 40 2.89 3.29 -9.06
C VAL A 40 3.47 1.98 -8.56
N VAL A 41 2.59 1.01 -8.33
CA VAL A 41 2.95 -0.37 -7.98
C VAL A 41 2.43 -1.29 -9.08
N THR A 42 3.34 -1.89 -9.84
CA THR A 42 3.03 -2.81 -10.93
C THR A 42 3.25 -4.24 -10.47
N ARG A 43 2.22 -5.07 -10.54
CA ARG A 43 2.32 -6.52 -10.32
C ARG A 43 2.74 -7.21 -11.62
N LEU A 44 3.78 -8.02 -11.54
CA LEU A 44 4.23 -8.92 -12.60
C LEU A 44 3.60 -10.32 -12.42
N PRO A 45 3.54 -11.12 -13.51
CA PRO A 45 3.07 -12.49 -13.43
C PRO A 45 3.85 -13.30 -12.38
N GLY A 46 3.13 -14.04 -11.55
CA GLY A 46 3.71 -14.85 -10.47
C GLY A 46 2.62 -15.45 -9.58
N PRO A 47 2.97 -16.41 -8.70
CA PRO A 47 1.99 -17.13 -7.89
C PRO A 47 1.20 -16.18 -6.96
N PRO A 48 -0.06 -16.52 -6.65
CA PRO A 48 -0.86 -15.78 -5.68
C PRO A 48 -0.15 -15.82 -4.32
N LYS A 49 -0.02 -14.65 -3.69
CA LYS A 49 0.73 -14.48 -2.45
C LYS A 49 0.27 -13.20 -1.76
N MET A 50 0.27 -13.25 -0.44
CA MET A 50 0.10 -12.07 0.40
C MET A 50 1.46 -11.42 0.64
N ASP A 51 1.61 -10.21 0.15
CA ASP A 51 2.82 -9.40 0.23
C ASP A 51 2.57 -8.13 1.05
N LYS A 52 3.63 -7.38 1.33
CA LYS A 52 3.56 -6.11 2.06
C LYS A 52 4.35 -5.04 1.34
N LEU A 53 3.74 -3.87 1.21
CA LEU A 53 4.40 -2.61 0.86
C LEU A 53 4.71 -1.87 2.16
N VAL A 54 5.94 -1.42 2.33
CA VAL A 54 6.42 -0.74 3.52
C VAL A 54 6.98 0.61 3.10
N LEU A 55 6.37 1.69 3.55
CA LEU A 55 6.84 3.05 3.34
C LEU A 55 7.53 3.52 4.62
N HIS A 56 8.80 3.83 4.51
CA HIS A 56 9.56 4.52 5.55
C HIS A 56 9.54 6.00 5.23
N TYR A 57 9.16 6.84 6.17
CA TYR A 57 9.19 8.29 5.98
C TYR A 57 9.77 9.01 7.18
N VAL A 58 10.36 10.17 6.91
CA VAL A 58 10.96 11.05 7.90
C VAL A 58 10.72 12.50 7.51
N PRO A 59 10.44 13.39 8.48
CA PRO A 59 10.49 14.82 8.26
C PRO A 59 11.90 15.23 7.80
N CYS A 60 11.99 16.09 6.80
CA CYS A 60 13.25 16.63 6.30
C CYS A 60 13.14 18.12 6.00
N SER A 61 14.29 18.77 5.85
CA SER A 61 14.36 20.19 5.49
C SER A 61 14.45 20.38 3.98
N GLU A 62 14.19 21.59 3.50
CA GLU A 62 14.35 21.93 2.07
C GLU A 62 15.82 21.89 1.61
N LYS A 63 16.76 22.00 2.54
CA LYS A 63 18.22 21.93 2.28
C LYS A 63 18.69 20.52 1.97
N ASP A 64 17.86 19.51 2.24
CA ASP A 64 18.18 18.13 1.96
C ASP A 64 17.89 17.82 0.49
N HIS A 65 18.95 17.71 -0.31
CA HIS A 65 18.85 17.33 -1.73
C HIS A 65 19.02 15.83 -1.95
N GLN A 66 19.69 15.14 -1.02
CA GLN A 66 20.10 13.75 -1.17
C GLN A 66 19.21 12.82 -0.32
N ILE A 67 18.06 12.36 -0.85
CA ILE A 67 17.10 11.48 -0.11
C ILE A 67 17.80 10.28 0.53
N LYS A 68 18.73 9.65 -0.19
CA LYS A 68 19.45 8.46 0.28
C LYS A 68 20.25 8.71 1.55
N GLU A 69 20.74 9.94 1.74
CA GLU A 69 21.51 10.32 2.92
C GLU A 69 20.65 10.56 4.15
N ILE A 70 19.37 10.89 3.97
CA ILE A 70 18.44 11.07 5.08
C ILE A 70 18.15 9.71 5.74
N PHE A 71 18.10 8.64 4.95
CA PHE A 71 17.90 7.26 5.45
C PHE A 71 19.20 6.59 5.93
N LYS A 72 20.14 7.34 6.51
CA LYS A 72 21.38 6.81 7.11
C LYS A 72 21.06 5.84 8.27
N PRO A 73 21.88 4.80 8.49
CA PRO A 73 21.71 3.85 9.59
C PRO A 73 21.89 4.60 10.92
N GLY A 74 20.82 4.69 11.71
CA GLY A 74 20.79 5.42 12.98
C GLY A 74 19.58 6.35 13.12
N LEU A 75 18.96 6.74 12.01
CA LEU A 75 17.67 7.42 12.02
C LEU A 75 16.54 6.40 12.19
N ALA A 76 15.55 6.67 13.05
CA ALA A 76 14.36 5.84 13.23
C ALA A 76 13.22 6.40 12.37
N PRO A 77 13.05 5.93 11.11
CA PRO A 77 11.96 6.40 10.26
C PRO A 77 10.61 5.89 10.78
N GLU A 78 9.58 6.70 10.59
CA GLU A 78 8.21 6.23 10.77
C GLU A 78 7.83 5.28 9.63
N VAL A 79 6.97 4.31 9.92
CA VAL A 79 6.71 3.19 9.01
C VAL A 79 5.22 2.98 8.80
N LEU A 80 4.79 3.10 7.55
CA LEU A 80 3.47 2.71 7.08
C LEU A 80 3.54 1.36 6.37
N LYS A 81 2.73 0.39 6.80
CA LYS A 81 2.66 -0.95 6.19
C LYS A 81 1.32 -1.13 5.48
N LEU A 82 1.36 -1.41 4.19
CA LEU A 82 0.21 -1.69 3.35
C LEU A 82 0.21 -3.17 2.93
N PRO A 83 -0.85 -3.94 3.17
CA PRO A 83 -0.97 -5.28 2.64
C PRO A 83 -1.21 -5.25 1.12
N LEU A 84 -0.55 -6.14 0.38
CA LEU A 84 -0.74 -6.39 -1.04
C LEU A 84 -1.27 -7.82 -1.20
N ALA A 85 -2.57 -7.97 -1.47
CA ALA A 85 -3.19 -9.26 -1.69
C ALA A 85 -3.33 -9.55 -3.18
N CYS A 86 -2.56 -10.53 -3.69
CA CYS A 86 -2.82 -11.13 -4.98
C CYS A 86 -3.60 -12.42 -4.76
N CYS A 87 -4.91 -12.33 -4.95
CA CYS A 87 -5.84 -13.46 -4.88
C CYS A 87 -6.18 -13.94 -6.29
N ASN A 88 -6.45 -15.23 -6.43
CA ASN A 88 -7.16 -15.73 -7.60
C ASN A 88 -8.60 -15.19 -7.56
N PRO A 89 -9.27 -15.05 -8.72
CA PRO A 89 -10.67 -14.65 -8.76
C PRO A 89 -11.58 -15.57 -7.95
N GLU A 90 -11.19 -16.84 -7.75
CA GLU A 90 -11.91 -17.84 -6.95
C GLU A 90 -11.71 -17.65 -5.44
N ASP A 91 -10.58 -17.05 -5.02
CA ASP A 91 -10.22 -16.79 -3.62
C ASP A 91 -10.75 -15.43 -3.11
N VAL A 92 -11.37 -14.61 -3.97
CA VAL A 92 -12.02 -13.38 -3.54
C VAL A 92 -13.26 -13.80 -2.74
N PRO A 93 -13.30 -13.62 -1.40
CA PRO A 93 -14.52 -13.89 -0.65
C PRO A 93 -15.60 -13.03 -1.30
N SER A 94 -16.72 -13.64 -1.69
CA SER A 94 -17.81 -12.98 -2.40
C SER A 94 -18.16 -11.65 -1.73
N VAL A 95 -17.57 -10.53 -2.18
CA VAL A 95 -17.95 -9.16 -1.79
C VAL A 95 -19.21 -8.76 -2.57
N ARG A 96 -20.13 -9.70 -2.71
CA ARG A 96 -21.54 -9.45 -2.90
C ARG A 96 -22.15 -10.00 -1.64
N GLY A 97 -22.58 -9.09 -0.76
CA GLY A 97 -23.23 -9.45 0.49
C GLY A 97 -24.16 -10.61 0.24
N SER A 98 -24.06 -11.62 1.10
CA SER A 98 -25.05 -12.66 1.23
C SER A 98 -26.43 -12.00 1.24
N LEU A 99 -27.12 -12.03 0.10
CA LEU A 99 -28.56 -11.85 0.09
C LEU A 99 -29.09 -12.89 1.08
N PRO A 100 -29.93 -12.50 2.06
CA PRO A 100 -30.51 -13.48 2.96
C PRO A 100 -31.26 -14.49 2.09
N THR A 101 -30.83 -15.76 2.17
CA THR A 101 -31.55 -16.88 1.57
C THR A 101 -32.95 -16.86 2.20
N VAL A 102 -33.93 -16.38 1.44
CA VAL A 102 -35.34 -16.51 1.81
C VAL A 102 -35.63 -18.00 1.87
N HIS A 103 -35.74 -18.54 3.09
CA HIS A 103 -36.25 -19.89 3.29
C HIS A 103 -37.66 -19.94 2.69
N ASN A 104 -37.81 -20.71 1.62
CA ASN A 104 -39.09 -20.97 0.99
C ASN A 104 -39.96 -21.71 2.02
N ILE A 105 -40.96 -21.03 2.55
CA ILE A 105 -41.96 -21.63 3.44
C ILE A 105 -42.88 -22.45 2.53
N THR A 106 -42.78 -23.77 2.59
CA THR A 106 -43.73 -24.68 1.93
C THR A 106 -45.13 -24.42 2.51
N PRO A 107 -46.17 -24.19 1.70
CA PRO A 107 -47.51 -24.04 2.23
C PRO A 107 -48.01 -25.37 2.82
N PRO A 108 -48.81 -25.35 3.90
CA PRO A 108 -49.36 -26.56 4.48
C PRO A 108 -50.35 -27.19 3.50
N SER A 109 -50.18 -28.49 3.25
CA SER A 109 -51.18 -29.33 2.60
C SER A 109 -52.43 -29.39 3.49
N THR A 110 -53.58 -29.17 2.84
CA THR A 110 -54.97 -29.33 3.31
C THR A 110 -55.22 -30.42 4.33
#